data_AF-A0A1V5P6K1-F1
#
_entry.id   AF-A0A1V5P6K1-F1
#
_cell.length_a   1.000
_cell.length_b   1.000
_cell.length_c   1.000
_cell.angle_alpha   90.00
_cell.angle_beta   90.00
_cell.angle_gamma   90.00
#
_symmetry.space_group_name_H-M   'P 1'
#
loop_
_entity.id
_entity.type
_entity.pdbx_description
1 polymer ?
#
loop_
_entity_poly.entity_id
_entity_poly.type
_entity_poly.pdbx_seq_one_letter_code
_entity_poly.pdbx_strand_id
1 'polypeptide(L)' 'MIEPTETESREALDAFIEAMLEIAKLAKTDPEELKKAPVTTPVGRPDEVRAARNPIVRYTFDKA' A
#
# COMPACT_ATOMS: atom_id res chain seq x y z
N MET A 1 7.26 8.08 8.76
CA MET A 1 7.96 7.63 9.98
C MET A 1 8.43 6.22 9.71
N ILE A 2 9.71 5.91 9.91
CA ILE A 2 10.29 4.57 9.69
C ILE A 2 10.87 4.14 11.05
N GLU A 3 10.42 3.00 11.55
CA GLU A 3 10.84 2.42 12.84
C GLU A 3 11.25 0.96 12.60
N PRO A 4 12.52 0.71 12.22
CA PRO A 4 13.02 -0.65 12.19
C PRO A 4 13.27 -1.07 13.64
N THR A 5 12.49 -2.04 14.13
CA THR A 5 12.70 -2.61 15.47
C THR A 5 14.04 -3.33 15.52
N GLU A 6 14.49 -3.68 16.72
CA GLU A 6 15.81 -4.27 16.96
C GLU A 6 15.99 -5.69 16.38
N THR A 7 14.89 -6.33 15.98
CA THR A 7 14.87 -7.69 15.45
C THR A 7 15.14 -7.77 13.95
N GLU A 8 15.12 -6.65 13.24
CA GLU A 8 15.38 -6.61 11.80
C GLU A 8 16.87 -6.81 11.51
N SER A 9 17.16 -7.64 10.50
CA SER A 9 18.54 -7.87 10.07
C SER A 9 19.02 -6.69 9.20
N ARG A 10 20.33 -6.50 9.12
CA ARG A 10 20.92 -5.47 8.26
C ARG A 10 20.49 -5.65 6.79
N GLU A 11 20.45 -6.89 6.32
CA GLU A 11 20.06 -7.23 4.96
C GLU A 11 18.61 -6.83 4.64
N ALA A 12 17.70 -6.98 5.61
CA ALA A 12 16.32 -6.53 5.47
C ALA A 12 16.24 -4.99 5.36
N LEU A 13 17.04 -4.27 6.16
CA LEU A 13 17.12 -2.81 6.10
C LEU A 13 17.71 -2.31 4.77
N ASP A 14 18.78 -2.95 4.29
CA ASP A 14 19.40 -2.63 3.01
C ASP A 14 18.41 -2.87 1.85
N ALA A 15 17.63 -3.95 1.88
CA ALA A 15 16.59 -4.22 0.89
C ALA A 15 15.45 -3.19 0.92
N PHE A 16 15.02 -2.76 2.11
CA PHE A 16 14.04 -1.69 2.26
C PHE A 16 14.55 -0.36 1.69
N ILE A 17 15.81 -0.01 1.95
CA ILE A 17 16.44 1.20 1.42
C ILE A 17 16.45 1.18 -0.10
N GLU A 18 16.86 0.07 -0.72
CA GLU A 18 16.88 -0.06 -2.18
C GLU A 18 15.48 0.12 -2.78
N ALA A 19 14.47 -0.54 -2.22
CA ALA A 19 13.09 -0.38 -2.66
C ALA A 19 12.61 1.09 -2.56
N MET A 20 12.99 1.80 -1.50
CA MET A 20 12.64 3.22 -1.34
C MET A 20 13.35 4.11 -2.37
N LEU A 21 14.60 3.81 -2.74
CA LEU A 21 15.32 4.52 -3.81
C LEU A 21 14.66 4.30 -5.17
N GLU A 22 14.23 3.08 -5.47
CA GLU A 22 13.48 2.76 -6.68
C GLU A 22 12.14 3.50 -6.73
N ILE A 23 11.37 3.51 -5.63
CA ILE A 23 10.12 4.26 -5.52
C ILE A 23 10.36 5.76 -5.71
N ALA A 24 11.41 6.32 -5.11
CA ALA A 24 11.75 7.73 -5.25
C ALA A 24 12.15 8.08 -6.70
N LYS A 25 12.83 7.18 -7.40
CA LYS A 25 13.13 7.33 -8.82
C LYS A 25 11.84 7.29 -9.65
N LEU A 26 10.97 6.30 -9.43
CA LEU A 26 9.70 6.17 -10.13
C LEU A 26 8.82 7.41 -9.92
N ALA A 27 8.73 7.91 -8.70
CA ALA A 27 7.99 9.12 -8.37
C ALA A 27 8.47 10.36 -9.15
N LYS A 28 9.77 10.42 -9.48
CA LYS A 28 10.35 11.52 -10.26
C LYS A 28 10.17 11.33 -11.76
N THR A 29 10.24 10.10 -12.25
CA THR A 29 10.27 9.82 -13.70
C THR A 29 8.90 9.50 -14.28
N ASP A 30 8.05 8.79 -13.53
CA ASP A 30 6.69 8.41 -13.94
C ASP A 30 5.75 8.37 -12.71
N PRO A 31 5.24 9.55 -12.28
CA PRO A 31 4.34 9.65 -11.14
C PRO A 31 3.00 8.95 -11.35
N GLU A 32 2.53 8.84 -12.60
CA GLU A 32 1.24 8.25 -12.90
C GLU A 32 1.28 6.72 -12.75
N GLU A 33 2.40 6.10 -13.09
CA GLU A 33 2.60 4.69 -12.80
C GLU A 33 2.62 4.41 -11.29
N LEU A 34 3.32 5.23 -10.50
CA LEU A 34 3.32 5.10 -9.04
C LEU A 34 1.90 5.22 -8.45
N LYS A 35 1.07 6.13 -8.99
CA LYS A 35 -0.31 6.31 -8.52
C LYS A 35 -1.21 5.11 -8.79
N LYS A 36 -0.88 4.22 -9.73
CA LYS A 36 -1.64 2.98 -10.00
C LYS A 36 -1.38 1.89 -8.97
N ALA A 37 -0.31 2.00 -8.17
CA ALA A 37 0.01 1.00 -7.16
C ALA A 37 -1.06 0.88 -6.06
N PRO A 38 -1.31 -0.34 -5.53
CA PRO A 38 -0.71 -1.62 -5.93
C PRO A 38 -1.41 -2.27 -7.14
N VAL A 39 -0.66 -3.01 -7.97
CA VAL A 39 -1.16 -3.63 -9.22
C VAL A 39 -1.17 -5.16 -9.22
N THR A 40 -0.43 -5.80 -8.30
CA THR A 40 -0.32 -7.27 -8.23
C THR A 40 -1.01 -7.88 -7.01
N THR A 41 -1.46 -7.06 -6.06
CA THR A 41 -2.17 -7.52 -4.87
C THR A 41 -3.60 -7.94 -5.21
N PRO A 42 -4.21 -8.89 -4.48
CA PRO A 42 -5.59 -9.33 -4.74
C PRO A 42 -6.64 -8.21 -4.70
N VAL A 43 -6.34 -7.13 -3.99
CA VAL A 43 -7.16 -5.92 -3.87
C VAL A 43 -6.30 -4.71 -4.22
N GLY A 44 -6.84 -3.79 -5.03
CA GLY A 44 -6.20 -2.52 -5.38
C GLY A 44 -6.41 -1.43 -4.33
N ARG A 45 -6.26 -0.16 -4.71
CA ARG A 45 -6.50 0.98 -3.81
C ARG A 45 -8.01 1.09 -3.46
N PRO A 46 -8.40 0.99 -2.17
CA PRO A 46 -9.80 1.12 -1.76
C PRO A 46 -10.34 2.54 -1.95
N ASP A 47 -11.65 2.66 -2.15
CA ASP A 47 -12.34 3.96 -2.11
C ASP A 47 -12.69 4.34 -0.66
N GLU A 48 -11.73 4.98 0.00
CA GLU A 48 -11.84 5.41 1.39
C GLU A 48 -12.95 6.47 1.58
N VAL A 49 -13.19 7.33 0.59
CA VAL A 49 -14.22 8.37 0.66
C VAL A 49 -15.60 7.73 0.70
N ARG A 50 -15.86 6.77 -0.18
CA ARG A 50 -17.13 6.04 -0.19
C ARG A 50 -17.29 5.22 1.08
N ALA A 51 -16.24 4.53 1.54
CA ALA A 51 -16.28 3.74 2.76
C ALA A 51 -16.63 4.60 3.98
N ALA A 52 -16.05 5.80 4.09
CA ALA A 52 -16.35 6.73 5.18
C ALA A 52 -17.77 7.31 5.10
N ARG A 53 -18.27 7.62 3.88
CA ARG A 53 -19.61 8.21 3.68
C ARG A 53 -20.75 7.19 3.74
N ASN A 54 -20.50 5.94 3.36
CA ASN A 54 -21.49 4.86 3.28
C ASN A 54 -20.92 3.56 3.89
N PRO A 55 -20.68 3.52 5.21
CA PRO A 55 -19.99 2.41 5.83
C PRO A 55 -20.86 1.15 5.89
N ILE A 56 -20.33 0.03 5.41
CA ILE A 56 -20.91 -1.31 5.58
C ILE A 56 -20.15 -2.00 6.71
N VAL A 57 -20.72 -1.94 7.92
CA VAL A 57 -20.04 -2.39 9.16
C VAL A 57 -20.43 -3.80 9.60
N ARG A 58 -21.35 -4.44 8.88
CA ARG A 58 -21.76 -5.82 9.14
C ARG A 58 -21.99 -6.54 7.82
N TYR A 59 -21.73 -7.83 7.83
CA TYR A 59 -22.18 -8.71 6.78
C TYR A 59 -23.70 -8.93 6.90
N THR A 60 -24.40 -8.98 5.77
CA THR A 60 -25.80 -9.40 5.70
C THR A 60 -25.88 -10.64 4.83
N PHE A 61 -26.41 -11.73 5.38
CA PHE A 61 -26.84 -12.84 4.56
C PHE A 61 -27.95 -12.34 3.64
N ASP A 62 -27.85 -12.65 2.35
CA ASP A 62 -28.94 -12.37 1.42
C ASP A 62 -30.21 -13.05 1.94
N LYS A 63 -31.33 -12.31 1.93
CA LYS A 63 -32.63 -12.95 2.18
C LYS A 63 -32.91 -13.82 0.97
N ALA A 64 -32.79 -15.14 1.15
CA ALA A 64 -33.30 -16.14 0.22
C ALA A 64 -34.76 -15.87 -0.14
#